data_AF-A0A4Q8QA09-F1
#
_entry.id   AF-A0A4Q8QA09-F1
#
_cell.length_a   1.000
_cell.length_b   1.000
_cell.length_c   1.000
_cell.angle_alpha   90.00
_cell.angle_beta   90.00
_cell.angle_gamma   90.00
#
_symmetry.space_group_name_H-M   'P 1'
#
loop_
_entity.id
_entity.type
_entity.pdbx_description
1 polymer ?
#
loop_
_entity_poly.entity_id
_entity_poly.type
_entity_poly.pdbx_seq_one_letter_code
_entity_poly.pdbx_strand_id
1 'polypeptide(L)' 'MSVIYVLLAISITVAVIFFIAFVFSVRSGQYDDAYTPSVRMLFDDEVLTEPDHEISEEKQIIKTNDTNQ' A
#
# COMPACT_ATOMS: atom_id res chain seq x y z
N MET A 1 13.05 -40.60 32.41
CA MET A 1 12.50 -39.30 32.87
C MET A 1 13.35 -38.11 32.36
N SER A 2 13.79 -38.13 31.10
CA SER A 2 14.60 -37.05 30.49
C SER A 2 13.96 -36.48 29.22
N VAL A 3 13.07 -37.25 28.58
CA VAL A 3 12.35 -36.88 27.36
C VAL A 3 11.58 -35.57 27.51
N ILE A 4 11.07 -35.29 28.72
CA ILE A 4 10.34 -34.06 29.02
C ILE A 4 11.19 -32.80 28.80
N TYR A 5 12.49 -32.85 29.11
CA TYR A 5 13.39 -31.70 28.91
C TYR A 5 13.65 -31.44 27.42
N VAL A 6 13.74 -32.50 26.62
CA VAL A 6 13.92 -32.40 25.16
C VAL A 6 12.66 -31.81 24.51
N LEU A 7 11.48 -32.30 24.89
CA LEU A 7 10.20 -31.78 24.39
C LEU A 7 9.99 -30.31 24.78
N LEU A 8 10.36 -29.95 26.02
CA LEU A 8 10.28 -28.57 26.49
C LEU A 8 11.20 -27.64 25.68
N ALA A 9 12.44 -28.05 25.43
CA ALA A 9 13.39 -27.27 24.65
C ALA A 9 12.93 -27.05 23.21
N ILE A 10 12.42 -28.10 22.56
CA ILE A 10 11.89 -28.00 21.19
C ILE A 10 10.67 -27.08 21.14
N SER A 11 9.74 -27.22 22.09
CA SER A 11 8.53 -26.38 22.16
C SER A 11 8.86 -24.89 22.27
N ILE A 12 9.77 -24.53 23.17
CA ILE A 12 10.20 -23.14 23.36
C ILE A 12 10.94 -22.64 22.10
N THR A 13 11.81 -23.46 21.51
CA THR A 13 12.57 -23.08 20.31
C THR A 13 11.62 -22.73 19.15
N VAL A 14 10.62 -23.58 18.90
CA VAL A 14 9.62 -23.35 17.86
C VAL A 14 8.82 -22.07 18.15
N ALA A 15 8.40 -21.86 19.40
CA ALA A 15 7.66 -20.66 19.80
C ALA A 15 8.47 -19.37 19.54
N VAL A 16 9.77 -19.36 19.89
CA VAL A 16 10.65 -18.21 19.66
C VAL A 16 10.85 -17.93 18.16
N ILE A 17 11.04 -18.97 17.35
CA ILE A 17 11.17 -18.82 15.90
C ILE A 17 9.92 -18.17 15.29
N PHE A 18 8.73 -18.66 15.64
CA PHE A 18 7.47 -18.09 15.16
C PHE A 18 7.25 -16.67 15.68
N PHE A 19 7.65 -16.38 16.93
CA PHE A 19 7.55 -15.05 17.50
C PHE A 19 8.42 -14.02 16.76
N ILE A 20 9.69 -14.37 16.46
CA ILE A 20 10.59 -13.49 15.71
C ILE A 20 10.06 -13.26 14.29
N ALA A 21 9.59 -14.33 13.61
CA ALA A 21 9.00 -14.22 12.28
C ALA A 21 7.73 -13.33 12.30
N PHE A 22 6.88 -13.47 13.32
CA PHE A 22 5.70 -12.64 13.52
C PHE A 22 6.08 -11.16 13.70
N VAL A 23 7.03 -10.85 14.58
CA VAL A 23 7.50 -9.47 14.79
C VAL A 23 8.08 -8.88 13.51
N PHE A 24 8.90 -9.65 12.77
CA PHE A 24 9.45 -9.19 11.50
C PHE A 24 8.35 -8.91 10.47
N SER A 25 7.35 -9.80 10.36
CA SER A 25 6.22 -9.63 9.45
C SER A 25 5.38 -8.39 9.76
N VAL A 26 5.07 -8.15 11.03
CA VAL A 26 4.35 -6.94 11.49
C VAL A 26 5.16 -5.68 11.21
N ARG A 27 6.49 -5.73 11.40
CA ARG A 27 7.36 -4.56 11.19
C ARG A 27 7.73 -4.32 9.72
N SER A 28 7.54 -5.29 8.83
CA SER A 28 7.87 -5.23 7.40
C SER A 28 6.98 -4.28 6.57
N GLY A 29 6.24 -3.37 7.22
CA GLY A 29 5.65 -2.24 6.51
C GLY A 29 4.35 -2.53 5.75
N GLN A 30 3.61 -3.58 6.10
CA GLN A 30 2.22 -3.73 5.62
C GLN A 30 1.29 -2.58 6.05
N TYR A 31 1.77 -1.63 6.86
CA TYR A 31 1.06 -0.43 7.28
C TYR A 31 1.37 0.81 6.43
N ASP A 32 2.15 0.68 5.35
CA ASP A 32 2.49 1.82 4.47
C ASP A 32 1.29 2.33 3.66
N ASP A 33 0.26 1.47 3.47
CA ASP A 33 -1.03 1.85 2.86
C ASP A 33 -2.03 2.47 3.86
N ALA A 34 -1.56 2.99 5.01
CA ALA A 34 -2.41 3.69 5.98
C ALA A 34 -2.87 5.10 5.54
N TYR A 35 -2.52 5.53 4.33
CA TYR A 35 -3.05 6.76 3.71
C TYR A 35 -4.06 6.40 2.62
N THR A 36 -5.33 6.44 2.99
CA THR A 36 -6.44 6.17 2.08
C THR A 36 -6.56 7.31 1.04
N PRO A 37 -6.67 7.02 -0.26
CA PRO A 37 -6.83 8.04 -1.32
C PRO A 37 -8.10 8.89 -1.12
N SER A 38 -9.09 8.39 -0.38
CA SER A 38 -10.31 9.09 -0.01
C SER A 38 -10.09 10.34 0.85
N VAL A 39 -8.98 10.42 1.59
CA VAL A 39 -8.66 11.59 2.43
C VAL A 39 -8.15 12.73 1.56
N ARG A 40 -7.32 12.42 0.56
CA ARG A 40 -6.77 13.41 -0.37
C ARG A 40 -7.87 14.07 -1.21
N MET A 41 -8.86 13.30 -1.65
CA MET A 41 -9.98 13.80 -2.45
C MET A 41 -10.83 14.84 -1.71
N LEU A 42 -10.95 14.76 -0.38
CA LEU A 42 -11.73 15.73 0.41
C LEU A 42 -10.98 17.04 0.71
N PHE A 43 -9.66 17.07 0.51
CA PHE A 43 -8.82 18.26 0.75
C PHE A 43 -8.27 18.90 -0.54
N ASP A 44 -8.29 18.18 -1.66
CA ASP A 44 -7.98 18.74 -2.99
C ASP A 44 -9.12 19.66 -3.50
N ASP A 45 -10.35 19.52 -2.98
CA ASP A 45 -11.51 20.34 -3.37
C ASP A 45 -11.59 21.73 -2.69
N GLU A 46 -10.86 21.95 -1.57
CA GLU A 46 -10.86 23.24 -0.85
C GLU A 46 -9.83 24.24 -1.40
N VAL A 47 -8.93 23.84 -2.29
CA VAL A 47 -7.95 24.74 -2.94
C VAL A 47 -8.46 25.21 -4.31
N LEU A 48 -9.72 25.64 -4.37
CA LEU A 48 -10.23 26.44 -5.48
C LEU A 48 -10.38 27.88 -5.01
N THR A 49 -9.27 28.60 -4.95
CA THR A 49 -9.28 30.07 -4.93
C THR A 49 -8.47 30.60 -6.11
N GLU A 50 -9.24 30.94 -7.14
CA GLU A 50 -8.98 31.91 -8.23
C GLU A 50 -8.20 31.48 -9.50
N PRO A 51 -8.55 32.12 -10.64
CA PRO A 51 -8.67 31.46 -11.93
C PRO A 51 -7.48 31.78 -12.83
N ASP A 52 -6.83 30.75 -13.36
CA ASP A 52 -6.05 30.92 -14.58
C ASP A 52 -6.43 29.85 -15.59
N HIS A 53 -6.85 30.39 -16.73
CA HIS A 53 -7.09 29.73 -17.97
C HIS A 53 -5.89 28.84 -18.40
N GLU A 54 -6.26 27.80 -19.13
CA GLU A 54 -5.58 27.29 -20.33
C GLU A 54 -4.70 26.03 -20.27
N ILE A 55 -5.25 25.01 -20.96
CA ILE A 55 -4.60 23.99 -21.80
C ILE A 55 -4.19 22.69 -21.11
N SER A 56 -5.02 21.64 -21.28
CA SER A 56 -4.60 20.34 -21.84
C SER A 56 -5.73 19.29 -21.88
N GLU A 57 -6.80 19.51 -22.65
CA GLU A 57 -7.72 18.41 -23.03
C GLU A 57 -8.01 18.30 -24.55
N GLU A 58 -7.44 19.17 -25.39
CA GLU A 58 -7.60 19.08 -26.85
C GLU A 58 -6.47 18.26 -27.51
N LYS A 59 -6.22 17.02 -27.05
CA LYS A 59 -5.30 16.12 -27.80
C LYS A 59 -5.76 14.67 -27.98
N GLN A 60 -6.93 14.28 -27.47
CA GLN A 60 -7.42 12.91 -27.68
C GLN A 60 -8.56 12.79 -28.72
N ILE A 61 -9.25 13.87 -29.08
CA ILE A 61 -10.43 13.76 -29.96
C ILE A 61 -10.06 13.85 -31.47
N ILE A 62 -8.93 14.46 -31.84
CA ILE A 62 -8.60 14.70 -33.26
C ILE A 62 -7.89 13.52 -33.94
N LYS A 63 -7.32 12.55 -33.21
CA LYS A 63 -6.54 11.45 -33.84
C LYS A 63 -7.36 10.31 -34.45
N THR A 64 -8.69 10.32 -34.40
CA THR A 64 -9.50 9.19 -34.86
C THR A 64 -10.18 9.40 -36.23
N ASN A 65 -10.11 10.61 -36.82
CA ASN A 65 -10.85 10.90 -38.06
C ASN A 65 -10.05 10.95 -39.36
N ASP A 66 -8.73 10.76 -39.32
CA ASP A 66 -7.92 10.69 -40.53
C ASP A 66 -7.16 9.36 -40.58
N THR A 67 -7.79 8.32 -41.12
CA THR A 67 -7.18 7.28 -41.99
C THR A 67 -8.26 6.26 -42.36
N ASN A 68 -8.80 6.41 -43.58
CA ASN A 68 -9.11 5.36 -44.57
C ASN A 68 -10.24 5.84 -45.48
N GLN A 69 -9.86 6.65 -46.47
CA GLN A 69 -10.14 6.31 -47.87
C GLN A 69 -9.30 5.08 -48.24
#